data_AF-A0A4P8GBJ0-F1
#
_entry.id   AF-A0A4P8GBJ0-F1
#
_cell.length_a   1.000
_cell.length_b   1.000
_cell.length_c   1.000
_cell.angle_alpha   90.00
_cell.angle_beta   90.00
_cell.angle_gamma   90.00
#
_symmetry.space_group_name_H-M   'P 1'
#
loop_
_entity.id
_entity.type
_entity.pdbx_description
1 polymer ?
#
loop_
_entity_poly.entity_id
_entity_poly.type
_entity_poly.pdbx_seq_one_letter_code
_entity_poly.pdbx_strand_id
1 'polypeptide(L)'
;IHGLWPDNKNTLLNNCAPGTTYNKIDDPGMLKQMDDRWTELTSNVKDSKKYQGFWEHEFIKHGTCCEGHNTEEAYFKLAMRLKDRFDILTVLRASGIIPGNSYTIDSIQKAIKAVTRAVPNLYCNPDPNNPRMELVEIGICFDPKATYVMVCRRYKTCHRDGNTLIYFPG
;
A
#
# COMPACT_ATOMS: atom_id res chain seq x y z
N ILE A 1 -1.95 -0.24 -5.74
CA ILE A 1 -1.68 -0.84 -4.41
C ILE A 1 -0.32 -1.51 -4.51
N HIS A 2 0.54 -1.45 -3.49
CA HIS A 2 1.72 -2.33 -3.45
C HIS A 2 1.34 -3.67 -2.83
N GLY A 3 0.84 -3.65 -1.59
CA GLY A 3 0.51 -4.86 -0.85
C GLY A 3 -0.50 -4.66 0.26
N LEU A 4 -1.07 -5.78 0.72
CA LEU A 4 -1.77 -5.88 2.00
C LEU A 4 -0.98 -6.85 2.88
N TRP A 5 -0.32 -6.34 3.92
CA TRP A 5 0.64 -7.14 4.68
C TRP A 5 0.11 -7.42 6.09
N PRO A 6 -0.53 -8.59 6.33
CA PRO A 6 -0.76 -9.08 7.68
C PRO A 6 0.55 -9.10 8.45
N ASP A 7 0.52 -8.64 9.68
CA ASP A 7 1.73 -8.50 10.46
C ASP A 7 1.44 -8.67 11.96
N ASN A 8 2.45 -9.04 12.74
CA ASN A 8 2.32 -9.22 14.18
C ASN A 8 3.22 -8.22 14.94
N LYS A 9 3.08 -8.12 16.28
CA LYS A 9 3.84 -7.14 17.09
C LYS A 9 5.35 -7.40 17.09
N ASN A 10 5.76 -8.66 17.02
CA ASN A 10 7.10 -9.10 17.43
C ASN A 10 7.97 -9.50 16.24
N THR A 11 7.38 -10.13 15.22
CA THR A 11 8.04 -10.59 14.00
C THR A 11 7.27 -10.13 12.77
N LEU A 12 7.96 -10.02 11.64
CA LEU A 12 7.31 -9.82 10.35
C LEU A 12 6.66 -11.14 9.93
N LEU A 13 5.36 -11.11 9.63
CA LEU A 13 4.67 -12.29 9.10
C LEU A 13 4.81 -12.35 7.58
N ASN A 14 5.55 -13.35 7.09
CA ASN A 14 5.69 -13.64 5.67
C ASN A 14 5.73 -15.15 5.46
N ASN A 15 5.30 -15.60 4.28
CA ASN A 15 5.38 -17.00 3.83
C ASN A 15 4.73 -17.99 4.83
N CYS A 16 3.53 -17.68 5.33
CA CYS A 16 2.89 -18.45 6.41
C CYS A 16 2.38 -19.84 5.97
N ALA A 17 2.26 -20.07 4.66
CA ALA A 17 1.92 -21.38 4.10
C ALA A 17 2.92 -21.78 3.00
N PRO A 18 4.13 -22.26 3.36
CA PRO A 18 5.12 -22.71 2.40
C PRO A 18 4.57 -23.83 1.50
N GLY A 19 4.86 -23.78 0.21
CA GLY A 19 4.37 -24.76 -0.77
C GLY A 19 2.96 -24.47 -1.31
N THR A 20 2.32 -23.38 -0.87
CA THR A 20 1.07 -22.90 -1.50
C THR A 20 1.32 -22.60 -2.97
N THR A 21 0.43 -23.10 -3.83
CA THR A 21 0.41 -22.77 -5.26
C THR A 21 -0.56 -21.61 -5.47
N TYR A 22 -0.17 -20.64 -6.28
CA TYR A 22 -1.04 -19.52 -6.65
C TYR A 22 -2.01 -19.96 -7.75
N ASN A 23 -3.30 -19.85 -7.47
CA ASN A 23 -4.35 -20.04 -8.46
C ASN A 23 -4.59 -18.72 -9.20
N LYS A 24 -4.28 -18.71 -10.50
CA LYS A 24 -4.46 -17.52 -11.33
C LYS A 24 -5.92 -17.10 -11.36
N ILE A 25 -6.11 -15.78 -11.33
CA ILE A 25 -7.42 -15.17 -11.50
C ILE A 25 -7.76 -15.15 -12.98
N ASP A 26 -8.73 -15.97 -13.39
CA ASP A 26 -9.18 -16.02 -14.79
C ASP A 26 -10.46 -15.20 -15.03
N ASP A 27 -11.16 -14.79 -13.96
CA ASP A 27 -12.36 -13.95 -14.07
C ASP A 27 -12.01 -12.57 -14.67
N PRO A 28 -12.54 -12.22 -15.86
CA PRO A 28 -12.19 -10.96 -16.52
C PRO A 28 -12.58 -9.72 -15.71
N GLY A 29 -13.66 -9.80 -14.92
CA GLY A 29 -14.13 -8.71 -14.08
C GLY A 29 -13.16 -8.44 -12.93
N MET A 30 -12.67 -9.48 -12.28
CA MET A 30 -11.66 -9.40 -11.23
C MET A 30 -10.32 -8.92 -11.79
N LEU A 31 -9.88 -9.45 -12.93
CA LEU A 31 -8.66 -8.98 -13.61
C LEU A 31 -8.71 -7.50 -13.95
N LYS A 32 -9.87 -6.99 -14.38
CA LYS A 32 -10.04 -5.55 -14.61
C LYS A 32 -9.92 -4.77 -13.31
N GLN A 33 -10.57 -5.21 -12.23
CA GLN A 33 -10.51 -4.53 -10.94
C GLN A 33 -9.09 -4.52 -10.34
N MET A 34 -8.35 -5.62 -10.50
CA MET A 34 -6.95 -5.72 -10.08
C MET A 34 -6.06 -4.78 -10.90
N ASP A 35 -6.24 -4.73 -12.22
CA ASP A 35 -5.51 -3.79 -13.08
C ASP A 35 -5.80 -2.32 -12.74
N ASP A 36 -7.05 -1.97 -12.43
CA ASP A 36 -7.45 -0.59 -12.10
C ASP A 36 -6.90 -0.11 -10.73
N ARG A 37 -6.78 -1.01 -9.74
CA ARG A 37 -6.46 -0.66 -8.34
C ARG A 37 -5.09 -1.14 -7.86
N TRP A 38 -4.61 -2.24 -8.43
CA TRP A 38 -3.42 -2.98 -8.04
C TRP A 38 -2.55 -3.30 -9.26
N THR A 39 -2.38 -2.31 -10.15
CA THR A 39 -1.59 -2.42 -11.37
C THR A 39 -0.16 -2.87 -11.10
N GLU A 40 0.36 -3.79 -11.90
CA GLU A 40 1.79 -4.13 -11.96
C GLU A 40 2.50 -3.09 -12.84
N LEU A 41 3.37 -2.27 -12.24
CA LEU A 41 4.03 -1.16 -12.94
C LEU A 41 5.26 -1.58 -13.75
N THR A 42 5.75 -2.81 -13.56
CA THR A 42 6.97 -3.32 -14.21
C THR A 42 6.70 -4.06 -15.52
N SER A 43 5.43 -4.23 -15.90
CA SER A 43 4.99 -4.99 -17.06
C SER A 43 3.85 -4.26 -17.77
N ASN A 44 3.57 -4.60 -19.03
CA ASN A 44 2.37 -4.09 -19.70
C ASN A 44 1.10 -4.81 -19.18
N VAL A 45 -0.06 -4.20 -19.39
CA VAL A 45 -1.37 -4.70 -18.91
C VAL A 45 -1.67 -6.13 -19.38
N LYS A 46 -1.32 -6.46 -20.64
CA LYS A 46 -1.58 -7.79 -21.21
C LYS A 46 -0.75 -8.87 -20.51
N ASP A 47 0.53 -8.61 -20.31
CA ASP A 47 1.44 -9.53 -19.63
C ASP A 47 1.12 -9.63 -18.13
N SER A 48 0.77 -8.52 -17.49
CA SER A 48 0.34 -8.49 -16.09
C SER A 48 -0.88 -9.40 -15.85
N LYS A 49 -1.91 -9.31 -16.70
CA LYS A 49 -3.11 -10.16 -16.61
C LYS A 49 -2.83 -11.63 -16.93
N LYS A 50 -1.90 -11.91 -17.86
CA LYS A 50 -1.55 -13.28 -18.29
C LYS A 50 -0.67 -14.01 -17.27
N TYR A 51 0.35 -13.34 -16.77
CA TYR A 51 1.36 -13.96 -15.91
C TYR A 51 1.04 -13.76 -14.43
N GLN A 52 0.48 -12.61 -14.05
CA GLN A 52 0.08 -12.28 -12.68
C GLN A 52 1.24 -12.36 -11.66
N GLY A 53 2.48 -12.19 -12.13
CA GLY A 53 3.67 -12.47 -11.32
C GLY A 53 3.76 -11.59 -10.06
N PHE A 54 3.38 -10.32 -10.17
CA PHE A 54 3.34 -9.44 -8.99
C PHE A 54 2.26 -9.86 -7.99
N TRP A 55 1.06 -10.18 -8.47
CA TRP A 55 -0.05 -10.60 -7.61
C TRP A 55 0.23 -11.95 -6.94
N GLU A 56 0.83 -12.89 -7.67
CA GLU A 56 1.34 -14.15 -7.14
C GLU A 56 2.35 -13.92 -6.03
N HIS A 57 3.35 -13.05 -6.25
CA HIS A 57 4.35 -12.72 -5.24
C HIS A 57 3.72 -12.20 -3.95
N GLU A 58 2.84 -11.20 -4.07
CA GLU A 58 2.18 -10.57 -2.92
C GLU A 58 1.28 -11.57 -2.18
N PHE A 59 0.56 -12.43 -2.90
CA PHE A 59 -0.29 -13.44 -2.26
C PHE A 59 0.54 -14.51 -1.53
N ILE A 60 1.52 -15.13 -2.20
CA ILE A 60 2.33 -16.20 -1.61
C ILE A 60 3.05 -15.68 -0.36
N LYS A 61 3.67 -14.50 -0.47
CA LYS A 61 4.49 -13.93 0.60
C LYS A 61 3.66 -13.35 1.74
N HIS A 62 2.55 -12.66 1.44
CA HIS A 62 1.78 -11.91 2.43
C HIS A 62 0.34 -12.40 2.60
N GLY A 63 -0.36 -12.68 1.50
CA GLY A 63 -1.74 -13.17 1.51
C GLY A 63 -1.93 -14.49 2.25
N THR A 64 -0.96 -15.41 2.18
CA THR A 64 -0.99 -16.68 2.93
C THR A 64 -1.01 -16.49 4.45
N CYS A 65 -0.62 -15.32 4.96
CA CYS A 65 -0.68 -14.95 6.37
C CYS A 65 -2.01 -14.30 6.79
N CYS A 66 -2.95 -14.07 5.87
CA CYS A 66 -4.18 -13.33 6.13
C CYS A 66 -5.28 -14.27 6.66
N GLU A 67 -5.26 -14.56 7.96
CA GLU A 67 -6.26 -15.43 8.59
C GLU A 67 -7.71 -14.99 8.27
N GLY A 68 -8.52 -15.94 7.81
CA GLY A 68 -9.91 -15.69 7.39
C GLY A 68 -10.09 -15.11 5.99
N HIS A 69 -9.01 -14.71 5.32
CA HIS A 69 -8.99 -14.18 3.95
C HIS A 69 -7.82 -14.73 3.13
N ASN A 70 -7.37 -15.95 3.42
CA ASN A 70 -6.16 -16.57 2.86
C ASN A 70 -6.38 -17.31 1.53
N THR A 71 -7.52 -17.09 0.86
CA THR A 71 -7.72 -17.44 -0.56
C THR A 71 -7.37 -16.23 -1.42
N GLU A 72 -6.87 -16.44 -2.64
CA GLU A 72 -6.46 -15.40 -3.58
C GLU A 72 -7.57 -14.35 -3.75
N GLU A 73 -8.78 -14.80 -4.09
CA GLU A 73 -9.92 -13.91 -4.34
C GLU A 73 -10.29 -13.07 -3.10
N ALA A 74 -10.40 -13.70 -1.92
CA ALA A 74 -10.73 -12.98 -0.69
C ALA A 74 -9.66 -11.97 -0.29
N TYR A 75 -8.37 -12.32 -0.42
CA TYR A 75 -7.25 -11.43 -0.13
C TYR A 75 -7.25 -10.19 -1.03
N PHE A 76 -7.35 -10.40 -2.36
CA PHE A 76 -7.35 -9.28 -3.31
C PHE A 76 -8.59 -8.40 -3.17
N LYS A 77 -9.77 -8.99 -2.98
CA LYS A 77 -11.00 -8.22 -2.72
C LYS A 77 -10.88 -7.41 -1.43
N LEU A 78 -10.28 -7.96 -0.38
CA LEU A 78 -10.06 -7.24 0.87
C LEU A 78 -9.15 -6.03 0.65
N ALA A 79 -8.00 -6.21 -0.01
CA ALA A 79 -7.07 -5.12 -0.25
C ALA A 79 -7.68 -4.00 -1.11
N MET A 80 -8.41 -4.35 -2.17
CA MET A 80 -9.14 -3.38 -3.00
C MET A 80 -10.20 -2.63 -2.19
N ARG A 81 -10.99 -3.34 -1.38
CA ARG A 81 -11.98 -2.72 -0.48
C ARG A 81 -11.31 -1.73 0.48
N LEU A 82 -10.15 -2.06 1.03
CA LEU A 82 -9.41 -1.17 1.93
C LEU A 82 -8.86 0.06 1.19
N LYS A 83 -8.33 -0.13 -0.02
CA LYS A 83 -7.86 0.97 -0.88
C LYS A 83 -8.97 1.95 -1.25
N ASP A 84 -10.18 1.44 -1.46
CA ASP A 84 -11.34 2.26 -1.85
C ASP A 84 -11.93 3.06 -0.68
N ARG A 85 -11.56 2.76 0.58
CA ARG A 85 -12.02 3.56 1.74
C ARG A 85 -11.49 4.99 1.73
N PHE A 86 -10.32 5.21 1.12
CA PHE A 86 -9.66 6.51 1.12
C PHE A 86 -9.06 6.79 -0.26
N ASP A 87 -9.55 7.85 -0.91
CA ASP A 87 -8.85 8.46 -2.02
C ASP A 87 -7.77 9.41 -1.50
N ILE A 88 -6.61 8.83 -1.18
CA ILE A 88 -5.48 9.55 -0.58
C ILE A 88 -4.99 10.69 -1.47
N LEU A 89 -4.99 10.52 -2.80
CA LEU A 89 -4.56 11.58 -3.70
C LEU A 89 -5.51 12.77 -3.65
N THR A 90 -6.82 12.53 -3.66
CA THR A 90 -7.83 13.60 -3.52
C THR A 90 -7.71 14.29 -2.17
N VAL A 91 -7.48 13.55 -1.09
CA VAL A 91 -7.29 14.10 0.27
C VAL A 91 -6.06 15.01 0.34
N LEU A 92 -4.94 14.57 -0.24
CA LEU A 92 -3.72 15.37 -0.29
C LEU A 92 -3.95 16.65 -1.12
N ARG A 93 -4.55 16.53 -2.31
CA ARG A 93 -4.87 17.68 -3.18
C ARG A 93 -5.78 18.70 -2.49
N ALA A 94 -6.81 18.24 -1.78
CA ALA A 94 -7.72 19.11 -1.01
C ALA A 94 -6.99 19.86 0.12
N SER A 95 -5.84 19.35 0.57
CA SER A 95 -4.98 20.00 1.57
C SER A 95 -3.85 20.83 0.93
N GLY A 96 -3.90 21.09 -0.37
CA GLY A 96 -2.87 21.81 -1.12
C GLY A 96 -1.60 20.99 -1.41
N ILE A 97 -1.61 19.68 -1.14
CA ILE A 97 -0.49 18.78 -1.38
C ILE A 97 -0.69 18.11 -2.74
N ILE A 98 -0.12 18.71 -3.78
CA ILE A 98 -0.17 18.24 -5.15
C ILE A 98 1.17 17.62 -5.61
N PRO A 99 1.13 16.61 -6.50
CA PRO A 99 2.33 16.05 -7.14
C PRO A 99 3.25 17.11 -7.77
N GLY A 100 4.56 16.82 -7.84
CA GLY A 100 5.58 17.69 -8.43
C GLY A 100 6.18 18.74 -7.49
N ASN A 101 5.88 18.69 -6.19
CA ASN A 101 6.31 19.68 -5.20
C ASN A 101 6.83 19.02 -3.91
N SER A 102 7.43 19.82 -3.02
CA SER A 102 7.91 19.36 -1.72
C SER A 102 7.05 19.86 -0.57
N TYR A 103 6.84 19.00 0.42
CA TYR A 103 6.01 19.28 1.59
C TYR A 103 6.65 18.73 2.84
N THR A 104 6.31 19.30 4.00
CA THR A 104 6.80 18.78 5.27
C THR A 104 6.14 17.42 5.55
N ILE A 105 6.90 16.49 6.11
CA ILE A 105 6.39 15.19 6.57
C ILE A 105 5.13 15.37 7.42
N ASP A 106 5.16 16.34 8.34
CA ASP A 106 4.05 16.69 9.21
C ASP A 106 2.78 17.07 8.44
N SER A 107 2.90 17.86 7.38
CA SER A 107 1.74 18.29 6.58
C SER A 107 1.06 17.11 5.88
N ILE A 108 1.85 16.20 5.29
CA ILE A 108 1.36 14.98 4.63
C ILE A 108 0.67 14.06 5.66
N GLN A 109 1.33 13.82 6.80
CA GLN A 109 0.77 12.98 7.85
C GLN A 109 -0.52 13.58 8.44
N LYS A 110 -0.58 14.90 8.66
CA LYS A 110 -1.78 15.59 9.17
C LYS A 110 -2.94 15.51 8.18
N ALA A 111 -2.70 15.75 6.89
CA ALA A 111 -3.72 15.65 5.86
C ALA A 111 -4.35 14.24 5.81
N ILE A 112 -3.52 13.20 5.81
CA ILE A 112 -3.99 11.81 5.78
C ILE A 112 -4.70 11.44 7.10
N LYS A 113 -4.10 11.80 8.25
CA LYS A 113 -4.68 11.52 9.57
C LYS A 113 -6.05 12.17 9.75
N ALA A 114 -6.31 13.33 9.14
CA ALA A 114 -7.59 14.01 9.25
C ALA A 114 -8.76 13.13 8.78
N VAL A 115 -8.53 12.28 7.77
CA VAL A 115 -9.56 11.37 7.22
C VAL A 115 -9.44 9.95 7.74
N THR A 116 -8.23 9.44 7.97
CA THR A 116 -8.01 8.06 8.44
C THR A 116 -8.11 7.93 9.96
N ARG A 117 -8.03 9.04 10.70
CA ARG A 117 -7.96 9.13 12.17
C ARG A 117 -6.70 8.53 12.81
N ALA A 118 -5.74 8.02 12.02
CA ALA A 118 -4.45 7.54 12.50
C ALA A 118 -3.29 8.10 11.64
N VAL A 119 -2.12 8.26 12.24
CA VAL A 119 -0.91 8.68 11.51
C VAL A 119 -0.51 7.54 10.55
N PRO A 120 -0.31 7.81 9.25
CA PRO A 120 0.17 6.81 8.31
C PRO A 120 1.69 6.61 8.45
N ASN A 121 2.18 5.48 7.94
CA ASN A 121 3.59 5.31 7.63
C ASN A 121 3.93 5.99 6.31
N LEU A 122 5.07 6.67 6.24
CA LEU A 122 5.62 7.20 5.00
C LEU A 122 6.93 6.49 4.67
N TYR A 123 7.03 6.00 3.43
CA TYR A 123 8.23 5.38 2.90
C TYR A 123 8.80 6.29 1.83
N CYS A 124 10.08 6.60 1.94
CA CYS A 124 10.78 7.42 0.97
C CYS A 124 12.07 6.77 0.50
N ASN A 125 12.45 7.09 -0.73
CA ASN A 125 13.75 6.78 -1.32
C ASN A 125 14.57 8.07 -1.50
N PRO A 126 15.91 7.99 -1.57
CA PRO A 126 16.72 9.13 -2.01
C PRO A 126 16.29 9.58 -3.41
N ASP A 127 16.11 10.89 -3.61
CA ASP A 127 15.90 11.48 -4.94
C ASP A 127 17.23 11.39 -5.72
N PRO A 128 17.30 10.70 -6.88
CA PRO A 128 18.55 10.55 -7.62
C PRO A 128 19.15 11.88 -8.09
N ASN A 129 18.32 12.92 -8.21
CA ASN A 129 18.70 14.21 -8.79
C ASN A 129 18.84 15.33 -7.74
N ASN A 130 18.55 15.04 -6.47
CA ASN A 130 18.50 16.05 -5.42
C ASN A 130 18.86 15.45 -4.05
N PRO A 131 19.48 16.19 -3.12
CA PRO A 131 19.77 15.70 -1.77
C PRO A 131 18.54 15.36 -0.89
N ARG A 132 17.31 15.55 -1.38
CA ARG A 132 16.07 15.29 -0.65
C ARG A 132 15.57 13.85 -0.81
N MET A 133 14.62 13.48 0.03
CA MET A 133 13.91 12.20 -0.04
C MET A 133 12.61 12.35 -0.85
N GLU A 134 12.25 11.32 -1.63
CA GLU A 134 11.03 11.23 -2.43
C GLU A 134 10.04 10.25 -1.80
N LEU A 135 8.77 10.66 -1.66
CA LEU A 135 7.68 9.82 -1.16
C LEU A 135 7.32 8.75 -2.19
N VAL A 136 7.52 7.48 -1.82
CA VAL A 136 7.24 6.33 -2.69
C VAL A 136 6.02 5.53 -2.26
N GLU A 137 5.77 5.40 -0.95
CA GLU A 137 4.64 4.64 -0.43
C GLU A 137 4.03 5.26 0.83
N ILE A 138 2.73 5.03 0.99
CA ILE A 138 1.97 5.39 2.18
C ILE A 138 1.37 4.10 2.74
N GLY A 139 1.71 3.79 3.99
CA GLY A 139 1.17 2.66 4.73
C GLY A 139 0.04 3.09 5.66
N ILE A 140 -1.13 2.47 5.54
CA ILE A 140 -2.26 2.65 6.47
C ILE A 140 -2.55 1.31 7.13
N CYS A 141 -2.54 1.29 8.46
CA CYS A 141 -2.76 0.06 9.22
C CYS A 141 -4.21 -0.05 9.69
N PHE A 142 -4.70 -1.28 9.67
CA PHE A 142 -6.02 -1.64 10.16
C PHE A 142 -5.90 -2.64 11.31
N ASP A 143 -6.96 -2.75 12.11
CA ASP A 143 -7.07 -3.87 13.04
C ASP A 143 -7.10 -5.21 12.28
N PRO A 144 -6.82 -6.36 12.93
CA PRO A 144 -6.75 -7.65 12.26
C PRO A 144 -8.02 -8.04 11.49
N LYS A 145 -9.20 -7.52 11.88
CA LYS A 145 -10.47 -7.74 11.17
C LYS A 145 -10.71 -6.75 10.02
N ALA A 146 -9.73 -5.90 9.71
CA ALA A 146 -9.78 -4.91 8.64
C ALA A 146 -10.99 -3.95 8.72
N THR A 147 -11.44 -3.65 9.93
CA THR A 147 -12.67 -2.89 10.20
C THR A 147 -12.36 -1.43 10.54
N TYR A 148 -11.37 -1.20 11.39
CA TYR A 148 -10.98 0.12 11.89
C TYR A 148 -9.54 0.43 11.52
N VAL A 149 -9.29 1.69 11.18
CA VAL A 149 -7.92 2.18 11.03
C VAL A 149 -7.29 2.27 12.42
N MET A 150 -6.02 1.89 12.53
CA MET A 150 -5.22 2.04 13.74
C MET A 150 -3.84 2.59 13.42
N VAL A 151 -3.13 3.07 14.45
CA VAL A 151 -1.72 3.45 14.31
C VAL A 151 -0.90 2.21 13.96
N CYS A 152 -0.03 2.32 12.95
CA CYS A 152 0.86 1.25 12.56
C CYS A 152 1.79 0.87 13.72
N ARG A 153 1.82 -0.43 14.05
CA ARG A 153 2.66 -0.95 15.15
C ARG A 153 4.14 -0.73 14.88
N ARG A 154 4.56 -0.94 13.62
CA ARG A 154 5.91 -0.60 13.14
C ARG A 154 5.84 0.76 12.47
N TYR A 155 5.98 1.82 13.27
CA TYR A 155 5.96 3.18 12.75
C TYR A 155 7.17 3.43 11.84
N LYS A 156 6.93 3.99 10.66
CA LYS A 156 7.97 4.38 9.71
C LYS A 156 7.65 5.73 9.10
N THR A 157 8.66 6.58 9.04
CA THR A 157 8.61 7.90 8.42
C THR A 157 9.93 8.16 7.70
N CYS A 158 9.92 9.11 6.76
CA CYS A 158 11.06 9.41 5.91
C CYS A 158 12.22 10.11 6.65
N HIS A 159 11.90 10.86 7.71
CA HIS A 159 12.86 11.52 8.59
C HIS A 159 12.23 11.75 9.97
N ARG A 160 13.06 11.87 11.03
CA ARG A 160 12.57 12.06 12.40
C ARG A 160 12.00 13.46 12.64
N ASP A 161 12.55 14.47 11.99
CA ASP A 161 12.04 15.84 12.03
C ASP A 161 10.86 16.00 11.06
N GLY A 162 9.68 16.24 11.61
CA GLY A 162 8.44 16.43 10.86
C GLY A 162 8.46 17.66 9.95
N ASN A 163 9.32 18.64 10.21
CA ASN A 163 9.48 19.83 9.35
C ASN A 163 10.37 19.58 8.14
N THR A 164 11.04 18.43 8.06
CA THR A 164 11.84 18.05 6.90
C THR A 164 10.95 17.96 5.65
N LEU A 165 11.40 18.61 4.58
CA LEU A 165 10.74 18.58 3.28
C LEU A 165 11.06 17.27 2.54
N ILE A 166 10.02 16.61 2.04
CA ILE A 166 10.12 15.47 1.12
C ILE A 166 9.42 15.80 -0.18
N TYR A 167 9.93 15.26 -1.29
CA TYR A 167 9.34 15.43 -2.61
C TYR A 167 8.16 14.49 -2.80
N PHE A 168 7.03 15.02 -3.29
CA PHE A 168 5.90 14.24 -3.74
C PHE A 168 5.96 14.17 -5.28
N PRO A 169 6.35 13.02 -5.87
CA PRO A 169 6.62 12.93 -7.29
C PRO A 169 5.38 13.23 -8.14
N GLY A 170 5.63 13.86 -9.30
CA GLY A 170 4.67 14.31 -10.32
C GLY A 170 4.26 13.21 -11.29
#